data_AF-A0A644XWP8-F1
#
_entry.id   AF-A0A644XWP8-F1
#
_cell.length_a   1.000
_cell.length_b   1.000
_cell.length_c   1.000
_cell.angle_alpha   90.00
_cell.angle_beta   90.00
_cell.angle_gamma   90.00
#
_symmetry.space_group_name_H-M   'P 1'
#
loop_
_entity.id
_entity.type
_entity.pdbx_description
1 polymer ?
#
loop_
_entity_poly.entity_id
_entity_poly.type
_entity_poly.pdbx_seq_one_letter_code
_entity_poly.pdbx_strand_id
1 'polypeptide(L)'
;MQVVSATFAPYAVERVCDMRVVFELVDVDAAATAVPDCSDSCSLTQLEQTHDSVLEITKKYAAFEWDFWRLDGSFPLPEEDLTGTQTGWWSGGISDDSGTFAEPPILSFSFFHNQSSVGFTIYFDALANQYPTVFRVVTFDLNGEIVTSLDVENQEAKCVINLPTENYRHVEFQFQKTSEPFRRVRVCEVVFGIVQYFDRNNLSGGALTYELSPISASLPSSELSITIDNSRHAYNLINPKGLYAYLQQAQPLDAYLGINGEYVSMGRFYFTTAEAEDSSMTAKITAHDRVYWFEKAMYRSGSTGQWTLAEAVSQVLASCNFDVEVVMPESISGRAVGKALLECTCREALRLLAQAARCACYIDRNDRLVFAEPEISAPADTLDNDNMSAVAKIKVSEQINAVELTVKDEYAQTQTVYRAEDIAVDEQEHVAAYSNAVAVDGQAVADWLLSMAQRRLTYTLDERGNPAREIGDTAVIYDAYGENRPALIFKEAYGFNGGLSCDTQAVG
;
A
#
# COMPACT_ATOMS: atom_id res chain seq x y z
N MET A 1 5.76 10.82 -10.73
CA MET A 1 6.61 9.62 -10.79
C MET A 1 7.43 9.51 -9.53
N GLN A 2 7.45 8.32 -8.92
CA GLN A 2 8.22 8.03 -7.71
C GLN A 2 9.72 8.00 -7.98
N VAL A 3 10.51 8.35 -6.96
CA VAL A 3 11.97 8.26 -7.02
C VAL A 3 12.39 6.80 -6.96
N VAL A 4 13.22 6.38 -7.90
CA VAL A 4 13.78 5.03 -8.02
C VAL A 4 15.29 5.10 -8.18
N SER A 5 15.98 3.97 -8.01
CA SER A 5 17.42 3.91 -8.20
C SER A 5 17.82 4.24 -9.64
N ALA A 6 19.06 4.68 -9.85
CA ALA A 6 19.61 4.91 -11.19
C ALA A 6 19.72 3.62 -12.03
N THR A 7 19.62 2.46 -11.38
CA THR A 7 19.64 1.14 -12.03
C THR A 7 18.25 0.60 -12.33
N PHE A 8 17.19 1.29 -11.88
CA PHE A 8 15.81 0.91 -12.16
C PHE A 8 15.52 1.06 -13.66
N ALA A 9 15.37 -0.07 -14.34
CA ALA A 9 15.16 -0.13 -15.78
C ALA A 9 13.83 -0.82 -16.09
N PRO A 10 12.68 -0.12 -16.00
CA PRO A 10 11.36 -0.72 -16.15
C PRO A 10 11.17 -1.33 -17.54
N TYR A 11 11.86 -0.80 -18.56
CA TYR A 11 11.74 -1.22 -19.95
C TYR A 11 12.93 -2.03 -20.48
N ALA A 12 13.79 -2.55 -19.60
CA ALA A 12 14.90 -3.43 -20.01
C ALA A 12 14.40 -4.60 -20.87
N VAL A 13 15.18 -5.02 -21.86
CA VAL A 13 14.82 -6.12 -22.79
C VAL A 13 14.50 -7.40 -22.00
N GLU A 14 15.37 -7.74 -21.05
CA GLU A 14 15.13 -8.76 -20.05
C GLU A 14 14.87 -8.07 -18.71
N ARG A 15 13.76 -8.42 -18.07
CA ARG A 15 13.43 -7.95 -16.72
C ARG A 15 12.71 -9.04 -15.95
N VAL A 16 12.98 -9.10 -14.65
CA VAL A 16 12.26 -9.96 -13.71
C VAL A 16 11.23 -9.12 -13.00
N CYS A 17 9.95 -9.42 -13.22
CA CYS A 17 8.84 -8.71 -12.59
C CYS A 17 8.34 -9.45 -11.37
N ASP A 18 8.07 -8.77 -10.27
CA ASP A 18 7.51 -9.38 -9.07
C ASP A 18 6.34 -8.57 -8.52
N MET A 19 5.50 -9.22 -7.72
CA MET A 19 4.45 -8.55 -6.95
C MET A 19 4.54 -9.03 -5.51
N ARG A 20 4.46 -8.09 -4.58
CA ARG A 20 4.40 -8.38 -3.16
C ARG A 20 3.24 -7.61 -2.54
N VAL A 21 2.39 -8.31 -1.81
CA VAL A 21 1.39 -7.70 -0.94
C VAL A 21 1.69 -8.11 0.48
N VAL A 22 1.87 -7.11 1.34
CA VAL A 22 2.16 -7.31 2.75
C VAL A 22 0.88 -7.09 3.53
N PHE A 23 0.55 -8.07 4.36
CA PHE A 23 -0.53 -8.01 5.32
C PHE A 23 0.08 -8.04 6.72
N GLU A 24 -0.14 -6.99 7.49
CA GLU A 24 0.39 -6.87 8.84
C GLU A 24 -0.75 -6.68 9.83
N LEU A 25 -0.85 -7.59 10.79
CA LEU A 25 -1.69 -7.44 11.97
C LEU A 25 -0.75 -7.46 13.18
N VAL A 26 -0.13 -6.31 13.42
CA VAL A 26 0.94 -6.11 14.38
C VAL A 26 0.49 -5.12 15.45
N ASP A 27 0.76 -5.47 16.71
CA ASP A 27 0.60 -4.56 17.83
C ASP A 27 1.88 -3.73 17.98
N VAL A 28 1.85 -2.51 17.45
CA VAL A 28 3.00 -1.58 17.50
C VAL A 28 3.24 -1.05 18.91
N ASP A 29 2.21 -0.97 19.75
CA ASP A 29 2.33 -0.54 21.15
C ASP A 29 3.00 -1.64 21.98
N ALA A 30 2.72 -2.91 21.68
CA ALA A 30 3.45 -4.02 22.27
C ALA A 30 4.94 -3.93 21.97
N ALA A 31 5.34 -3.77 20.70
CA ALA A 31 6.76 -3.62 20.34
C ALA A 31 7.43 -2.46 21.09
N ALA A 32 6.84 -1.26 21.06
CA ALA A 32 7.41 -0.08 21.71
C ALA A 32 7.54 -0.18 23.24
N THR A 33 6.79 -1.08 23.89
CA THR A 33 6.78 -1.25 25.36
C THR A 33 7.39 -2.55 25.83
N ALA A 34 7.88 -3.39 24.91
CA ALA A 34 8.49 -4.67 25.21
C ALA A 34 9.79 -4.47 25.99
N VAL A 35 9.95 -5.23 27.07
CA VAL A 35 11.23 -5.34 27.80
C VAL A 35 11.80 -6.73 27.52
N PRO A 36 12.81 -6.85 26.65
CA PRO A 36 13.36 -8.15 26.28
C PRO A 36 14.27 -8.71 27.39
N ASP A 37 14.26 -10.03 27.55
CA ASP A 37 15.15 -10.79 28.43
C ASP A 37 15.54 -12.12 27.77
N CYS A 38 16.61 -12.76 28.24
CA CYS A 38 17.05 -14.04 27.69
C CYS A 38 17.72 -14.93 28.74
N SER A 39 17.64 -16.25 28.56
CA SER A 39 18.29 -17.20 29.47
C SER A 39 19.81 -17.24 29.29
N ASP A 40 20.29 -17.00 28.06
CA ASP A 40 21.70 -16.90 27.73
C ASP A 40 21.94 -16.00 26.51
N SER A 41 23.19 -15.59 26.29
CA SER A 41 23.60 -14.81 25.12
C SER A 41 25.09 -14.93 24.82
N CYS A 42 25.50 -14.63 23.58
CA CYS A 42 26.90 -14.50 23.21
C CYS A 42 27.32 -13.02 23.12
N SER A 43 28.61 -12.72 22.91
CA SER A 43 29.13 -11.34 22.85
C SER A 43 28.63 -10.51 21.66
N LEU A 44 27.97 -11.13 20.68
CA LEU A 44 27.42 -10.44 19.51
C LEU A 44 25.96 -10.02 19.70
N THR A 45 25.34 -10.38 20.82
CA THR A 45 23.95 -10.07 21.12
C THR A 45 23.76 -8.58 21.36
N GLN A 46 22.78 -8.00 20.67
CA GLN A 46 22.20 -6.69 20.93
C GLN A 46 20.71 -6.88 21.19
N LEU A 47 20.37 -7.23 22.44
CA LEU A 47 19.05 -7.75 22.79
C LEU A 47 17.88 -6.80 22.46
N GLU A 48 18.08 -5.49 22.62
CA GLU A 48 17.05 -4.48 22.29
C GLU A 48 16.70 -4.44 20.80
N GLN A 49 17.53 -5.01 19.93
CA GLN A 49 17.28 -5.10 18.49
C GLN A 49 16.20 -6.13 18.14
N THR A 50 15.80 -7.01 19.07
CA THR A 50 14.82 -8.06 18.75
C THR A 50 13.37 -7.57 18.72
N HIS A 51 13.14 -6.27 18.85
CA HIS A 51 11.81 -5.64 18.75
C HIS A 51 11.89 -4.22 18.13
N ASP A 52 12.89 -3.96 17.30
CA ASP A 52 13.19 -2.62 16.75
C ASP A 52 12.68 -2.39 15.31
N SER A 53 11.90 -3.35 14.78
CA SER A 53 11.37 -3.35 13.40
C SER A 53 12.40 -3.52 12.28
N VAL A 54 13.66 -3.86 12.59
CA VAL A 54 14.67 -4.21 11.57
C VAL A 54 14.67 -5.73 11.34
N LEU A 55 14.14 -6.13 10.18
CA LEU A 55 13.80 -7.53 9.89
C LEU A 55 14.98 -8.40 9.40
N GLU A 56 16.16 -7.80 9.19
CA GLU A 56 17.33 -8.49 8.63
C GLU A 56 18.63 -8.19 9.38
N ILE A 57 19.42 -9.23 9.63
CA ILE A 57 20.79 -9.11 10.15
C ILE A 57 21.67 -8.41 9.10
N THR A 58 22.57 -7.53 9.51
CA THR A 58 23.37 -6.73 8.56
C THR A 58 24.45 -7.53 7.83
N LYS A 59 25.12 -8.47 8.51
CA LYS A 59 26.23 -9.26 7.95
C LYS A 59 26.24 -10.69 8.51
N LYS A 60 26.76 -11.64 7.73
CA LYS A 60 27.02 -13.02 8.18
C LYS A 60 28.29 -13.08 9.03
N TYR A 61 28.22 -12.71 10.29
CA TYR A 61 29.43 -12.64 11.13
C TYR A 61 30.09 -14.00 11.34
N ALA A 62 31.43 -13.99 11.31
CA ALA A 62 32.20 -15.16 11.68
C ALA A 62 32.00 -15.47 13.17
N ALA A 63 31.80 -16.75 13.49
CA ALA A 63 31.55 -17.21 14.85
C ALA A 63 32.22 -18.57 15.10
N PHE A 64 32.44 -18.89 16.37
CA PHE A 64 32.96 -20.19 16.80
C PHE A 64 31.88 -21.29 16.73
N GLU A 65 31.24 -21.42 15.57
CA GLU A 65 30.27 -22.45 15.22
C GLU A 65 30.80 -23.21 13.99
N TRP A 66 30.32 -24.43 13.79
CA TRP A 66 30.79 -25.26 12.68
C TRP A 66 30.50 -24.59 11.33
N ASP A 67 31.47 -24.48 10.42
CA ASP A 67 31.35 -23.84 9.10
C ASP A 67 30.98 -22.33 9.09
N PHE A 68 31.03 -21.65 10.24
CA PHE A 68 30.82 -20.20 10.39
C PHE A 68 32.12 -19.41 10.56
N TRP A 69 33.26 -20.01 10.21
CA TRP A 69 34.57 -19.35 10.15
C TRP A 69 35.26 -19.65 8.82
N ARG A 70 34.60 -19.31 7.71
CA ARG A 70 35.14 -19.59 6.37
C ARG A 70 36.18 -18.55 5.97
N LEU A 71 37.27 -19.01 5.38
CA LEU A 71 38.37 -18.15 4.90
C LEU A 71 38.16 -17.63 3.46
N ASP A 72 36.93 -17.71 2.94
CA ASP A 72 36.55 -17.27 1.59
C ASP A 72 36.08 -15.80 1.54
N GLY A 73 36.09 -15.10 2.68
CA GLY A 73 35.67 -13.71 2.81
C GLY A 73 34.15 -13.52 2.94
N SER A 74 33.35 -14.59 2.94
CA SER A 74 31.89 -14.50 3.10
C SER A 74 31.44 -14.22 4.54
N PHE A 75 32.31 -14.47 5.52
CA PHE A 75 32.06 -14.22 6.95
C PHE A 75 33.05 -13.19 7.51
N PRO A 76 32.70 -11.89 7.56
CA PRO A 76 33.56 -10.90 8.19
C PRO A 76 33.70 -11.16 9.70
N LEU A 77 34.89 -10.87 10.23
CA LEU A 77 35.09 -10.84 11.67
C LEU A 77 34.23 -9.73 12.29
N PRO A 78 33.63 -9.96 13.47
CA PRO A 78 32.93 -8.92 14.20
C PRO A 78 33.85 -7.73 14.51
N GLU A 79 33.32 -6.53 14.34
CA GLU A 79 33.96 -5.30 14.79
C GLU A 79 33.84 -5.20 16.33
N GLU A 80 34.76 -4.51 17.00
CA GLU A 80 34.66 -4.32 18.46
C GLU A 80 33.45 -3.45 18.85
N ASP A 81 33.08 -2.53 17.97
CA ASP A 81 31.89 -1.70 18.07
C ASP A 81 30.86 -2.18 17.05
N LEU A 82 29.72 -2.66 17.54
CA LEU A 82 28.60 -3.12 16.71
C LEU A 82 27.54 -2.03 16.52
N THR A 83 27.80 -0.79 16.97
CA THR A 83 26.87 0.34 16.79
C THR A 83 26.50 0.51 15.32
N GLY A 84 25.20 0.58 15.03
CA GLY A 84 24.68 0.71 13.66
C GLY A 84 24.70 -0.60 12.85
N THR A 85 25.05 -1.72 13.47
CA THR A 85 24.91 -3.07 12.89
C THR A 85 23.75 -3.79 13.57
N GLN A 86 22.88 -4.42 12.78
CA GLN A 86 21.87 -5.36 13.25
C GLN A 86 22.46 -6.76 13.43
N THR A 87 22.51 -7.24 14.68
CA THR A 87 22.89 -8.61 15.03
C THR A 87 21.79 -9.35 15.77
N GLY A 88 20.88 -8.65 16.45
CA GLY A 88 19.77 -9.24 17.20
C GLY A 88 20.26 -10.06 18.41
N TRP A 89 19.51 -11.09 18.79
CA TRP A 89 19.87 -12.01 19.86
C TRP A 89 20.47 -13.31 19.35
N TRP A 90 21.61 -13.69 19.93
CA TRP A 90 22.31 -14.94 19.66
C TRP A 90 22.40 -15.75 20.95
N SER A 91 21.90 -16.99 20.93
CA SER A 91 22.00 -17.87 22.10
C SER A 91 23.45 -18.07 22.52
N GLY A 92 23.68 -18.20 23.83
CA GLY A 92 24.99 -18.52 24.42
C GLY A 92 25.39 -19.98 24.17
N GLY A 93 24.42 -20.90 24.26
CA GLY A 93 24.55 -22.31 23.91
C GLY A 93 24.68 -22.56 22.41
N ILE A 94 25.35 -23.66 22.07
CA ILE A 94 25.47 -24.22 20.72
C ILE A 94 24.81 -25.60 20.75
N SER A 95 24.01 -25.92 19.74
CA SER A 95 23.33 -27.20 19.65
C SER A 95 24.29 -28.38 19.45
N ASP A 96 23.85 -29.58 19.79
CA ASP A 96 24.64 -30.80 19.63
C ASP A 96 24.71 -31.30 18.18
N ASP A 97 25.24 -32.51 17.99
CA ASP A 97 25.36 -33.18 16.68
C ASP A 97 24.02 -33.51 16.02
N SER A 98 22.94 -33.54 16.80
CA SER A 98 21.56 -33.71 16.34
C SER A 98 20.85 -32.37 16.09
N GLY A 99 21.51 -31.25 16.38
CA GLY A 99 20.94 -29.91 16.35
C GLY A 99 20.07 -29.58 17.57
N THR A 100 20.12 -30.39 18.64
CA THR A 100 19.28 -30.22 19.84
C THR A 100 20.05 -29.49 20.95
N PHE A 101 19.35 -28.74 21.79
CA PHE A 101 19.93 -28.14 23.01
C PHE A 101 19.66 -29.02 24.23
N ALA A 102 20.70 -29.27 25.04
CA ALA A 102 20.55 -29.90 26.35
C ALA A 102 19.76 -29.01 27.33
N GLU A 103 20.06 -27.71 27.32
CA GLU A 103 19.32 -26.66 28.00
C GLU A 103 18.81 -25.68 26.93
N PRO A 104 17.53 -25.76 26.53
CA PRO A 104 16.95 -24.91 25.50
C PRO A 104 17.10 -23.41 25.82
N PRO A 105 17.75 -22.60 24.98
CA PRO A 105 17.83 -21.17 25.19
C PRO A 105 16.44 -20.52 25.04
N ILE A 106 16.19 -19.48 25.83
CA ILE A 106 14.91 -18.77 25.92
C ILE A 106 15.15 -17.30 25.58
N LEU A 107 14.33 -16.76 24.68
CA LEU A 107 14.14 -15.33 24.48
C LEU A 107 12.75 -14.97 25.01
N SER A 108 12.63 -13.91 25.80
CA SER A 108 11.35 -13.51 26.38
C SER A 108 11.13 -12.01 26.37
N PHE A 109 9.87 -11.61 26.52
CA PHE A 109 9.47 -10.20 26.54
C PHE A 109 8.43 -9.98 27.62
N SER A 110 8.58 -8.90 28.39
CA SER A 110 7.66 -8.49 29.45
C SER A 110 7.04 -7.13 29.18
N PHE A 111 5.80 -6.91 29.65
CA PHE A 111 5.05 -5.69 29.37
C PHE A 111 4.46 -5.03 30.62
N PHE A 112 4.53 -3.69 30.67
CA PHE A 112 3.94 -2.88 31.75
C PHE A 112 2.43 -2.67 31.64
N HIS A 113 1.84 -2.96 30.48
CA HIS A 113 0.39 -3.00 30.25
C HIS A 113 -0.05 -4.34 29.66
N ASN A 114 -1.34 -4.66 29.76
CA ASN A 114 -1.87 -5.89 29.14
C ASN A 114 -1.73 -5.75 27.63
N GLN A 115 -1.19 -6.78 26.98
CA GLN A 115 -1.12 -6.87 25.53
C GLN A 115 -2.09 -7.90 24.98
N SER A 116 -2.47 -7.75 23.72
CA SER A 116 -3.29 -8.71 22.98
C SER A 116 -2.75 -8.85 21.57
N SER A 117 -2.37 -10.06 21.18
CA SER A 117 -1.77 -10.34 19.88
C SER A 117 -2.47 -11.51 19.22
N VAL A 118 -2.71 -11.43 17.92
CA VAL A 118 -3.28 -12.53 17.13
C VAL A 118 -2.30 -13.67 16.88
N GLY A 119 -1.03 -13.45 17.18
CA GLY A 119 0.08 -14.37 16.97
C GLY A 119 1.41 -13.64 17.11
N PHE A 120 2.48 -14.29 16.67
CA PHE A 120 3.84 -13.76 16.69
C PHE A 120 4.52 -14.07 15.37
N THR A 121 5.43 -13.19 14.91
CA THR A 121 6.26 -13.46 13.74
C THR A 121 7.72 -13.29 14.13
N ILE A 122 8.54 -14.32 13.92
CA ILE A 122 9.97 -14.29 14.26
C ILE A 122 10.78 -14.26 12.97
N TYR A 123 11.71 -13.33 12.88
CA TYR A 123 12.74 -13.27 11.85
C TYR A 123 14.06 -13.78 12.45
N PHE A 124 14.61 -14.82 11.83
CA PHE A 124 15.90 -15.42 12.15
C PHE A 124 16.99 -14.93 11.18
N ASP A 125 18.12 -15.63 11.11
CA ASP A 125 19.24 -15.30 10.22
C ASP A 125 18.96 -15.74 8.77
N ALA A 126 18.20 -14.92 8.05
CA ALA A 126 17.88 -15.14 6.64
C ALA A 126 19.12 -15.09 5.74
N LEU A 127 20.10 -14.25 6.07
CA LEU A 127 21.34 -14.14 5.30
C LEU A 127 22.11 -15.47 5.30
N ALA A 128 22.31 -16.10 6.45
CA ALA A 128 22.96 -17.41 6.54
C ALA A 128 22.00 -18.60 6.41
N ASN A 129 20.70 -18.33 6.21
CA ASN A 129 19.61 -19.30 6.17
C ASN A 129 19.62 -20.25 7.38
N GLN A 130 19.75 -19.69 8.58
CA GLN A 130 19.76 -20.43 9.84
C GLN A 130 18.53 -20.10 10.68
N TYR A 131 17.91 -21.12 11.25
CA TYR A 131 16.68 -20.99 12.04
C TYR A 131 16.47 -22.19 12.95
N PRO A 132 15.76 -22.03 14.07
CA PRO A 132 15.21 -23.13 14.84
C PRO A 132 14.17 -23.92 14.04
N THR A 133 14.23 -25.25 14.12
CA THR A 133 13.25 -26.17 13.51
C THR A 133 12.18 -26.62 14.49
N VAL A 134 12.49 -26.63 15.79
CA VAL A 134 11.54 -26.96 16.85
C VAL A 134 11.72 -26.00 18.00
N PHE A 135 10.63 -25.36 18.43
CA PHE A 135 10.61 -24.48 19.59
C PHE A 135 9.21 -24.37 20.18
N ARG A 136 9.11 -23.83 21.38
CA ARG A 136 7.85 -23.66 22.09
C ARG A 136 7.61 -22.19 22.40
N VAL A 137 6.37 -21.75 22.22
CA VAL A 137 5.93 -20.40 22.60
C VAL A 137 4.96 -20.51 23.75
N VAL A 138 5.17 -19.73 24.80
CA VAL A 138 4.32 -19.71 25.99
C VAL A 138 4.03 -18.27 26.35
N THR A 139 2.76 -17.94 26.59
CA THR A 139 2.35 -16.62 27.07
C THR A 139 1.81 -16.72 28.48
N PHE A 140 1.99 -15.67 29.27
CA PHE A 140 1.59 -15.64 30.68
C PHE A 140 0.85 -14.34 31.01
N ASP A 141 -0.09 -14.43 31.95
CA ASP A 141 -0.82 -13.29 32.48
C ASP A 141 0.01 -12.50 33.51
N LEU A 142 -0.61 -11.50 34.14
CA LEU A 142 0.04 -10.70 35.19
C LEU A 142 0.49 -11.53 36.41
N ASN A 143 -0.17 -12.65 36.70
CA ASN A 143 0.10 -13.49 37.85
C ASN A 143 1.14 -14.59 37.54
N GLY A 144 1.61 -14.67 36.29
CA GLY A 144 2.51 -15.74 35.84
C GLY A 144 1.78 -17.04 35.51
N GLU A 145 0.45 -17.01 35.33
CA GLU A 145 -0.31 -18.17 34.85
C GLU A 145 -0.24 -18.24 33.32
N ILE A 146 -0.10 -19.45 32.78
CA ILE A 146 -0.05 -19.67 31.33
C ILE A 146 -1.41 -19.31 30.71
N VAL A 147 -1.42 -18.38 29.77
CA VAL A 147 -2.60 -18.01 28.99
C VAL A 147 -2.74 -18.94 27.79
N THR A 148 -1.68 -19.05 26.98
CA THR A 148 -1.62 -19.96 25.82
C THR A 148 -0.23 -20.58 25.68
N SER A 149 -0.14 -21.72 25.00
CA SER A 149 1.15 -22.30 24.61
C SER A 149 1.02 -23.08 23.31
N LEU A 150 2.11 -23.13 22.53
CA LEU A 150 2.17 -23.84 21.26
C LEU A 150 3.57 -24.38 21.00
N ASP A 151 3.67 -25.64 20.60
CA ASP A 151 4.89 -26.21 20.04
C ASP A 151 4.90 -25.96 18.53
N VAL A 152 6.01 -25.42 18.02
CA VAL A 152 6.17 -24.94 16.64
C VAL A 152 7.20 -25.78 15.92
N GLU A 153 6.81 -26.31 14.76
CA GLU A 153 7.72 -26.88 13.77
C GLU A 153 7.95 -25.86 12.65
N ASN A 154 9.20 -25.51 12.40
CA ASN A 154 9.59 -24.45 11.47
C ASN A 154 10.62 -24.95 10.45
N GLN A 155 10.55 -24.41 9.23
CA GLN A 155 11.43 -24.76 8.13
C GLN A 155 12.01 -23.53 7.42
N GLU A 156 11.76 -22.33 7.92
CA GLU A 156 12.09 -21.07 7.24
C GLU A 156 12.73 -20.07 8.21
N ALA A 157 13.53 -19.13 7.67
CA ALA A 157 14.13 -18.06 8.45
C ALA A 157 13.09 -17.00 8.91
N LYS A 158 11.89 -16.99 8.32
CA LYS A 158 10.74 -16.22 8.82
C LYS A 158 9.69 -17.22 9.30
N CYS A 159 9.31 -17.14 10.56
CA CYS A 159 8.31 -18.04 11.14
C CYS A 159 7.09 -17.25 11.62
N VAL A 160 5.92 -17.54 11.05
CA VAL A 160 4.64 -16.98 11.48
C VAL A 160 3.96 -17.98 12.43
N ILE A 161 3.65 -17.54 13.64
CA ILE A 161 3.12 -18.36 14.72
C ILE A 161 1.69 -17.91 15.02
N ASN A 162 0.74 -18.74 14.63
CA ASN A 162 -0.67 -18.49 14.89
C ASN A 162 -1.04 -18.88 16.33
N LEU A 163 -0.93 -17.93 17.26
CA LEU A 163 -1.23 -18.11 18.68
C LEU A 163 -1.99 -16.89 19.26
N PRO A 164 -3.29 -16.74 18.94
CA PRO A 164 -4.10 -15.64 19.46
C PRO A 164 -4.11 -15.67 20.98
N THR A 165 -3.69 -14.56 21.58
CA THR A 165 -3.52 -14.43 23.02
C THR A 165 -3.95 -13.03 23.45
N GLU A 166 -4.86 -12.97 24.41
CA GLU A 166 -5.33 -11.70 24.98
C GLU A 166 -4.88 -11.54 26.42
N ASN A 167 -4.69 -10.30 26.85
CA ASN A 167 -4.37 -9.93 28.24
C ASN A 167 -3.10 -10.59 28.82
N TYR A 168 -2.09 -10.83 27.98
CA TYR A 168 -0.81 -11.36 28.44
C TYR A 168 0.14 -10.22 28.88
N ARG A 169 1.10 -10.59 29.74
CA ARG A 169 2.15 -9.72 30.30
C ARG A 169 3.56 -10.22 30.04
N HIS A 170 3.68 -11.48 29.64
CA HIS A 170 4.94 -12.10 29.37
C HIS A 170 4.79 -13.11 28.24
N VAL A 171 5.80 -13.22 27.39
CA VAL A 171 5.89 -14.26 26.36
C VAL A 171 7.31 -14.83 26.33
N GLU A 172 7.42 -16.15 26.24
CA GLU A 172 8.67 -16.90 26.16
C GLU A 172 8.73 -17.70 24.86
N PHE A 173 9.88 -17.64 24.19
CA PHE A 173 10.25 -18.46 23.04
C PHE A 173 11.39 -19.40 23.45
N GLN A 174 11.07 -20.67 23.65
CA GLN A 174 12.01 -21.70 24.09
C GLN A 174 12.47 -22.57 22.90
N PHE A 175 13.73 -22.41 22.49
CA PHE A 175 14.24 -23.03 21.26
C PHE A 175 14.87 -24.38 21.53
N GLN A 176 14.31 -25.45 20.96
CA GLN A 176 14.71 -26.82 21.27
C GLN A 176 15.70 -27.38 20.25
N LYS A 177 15.54 -27.04 18.97
CA LYS A 177 16.32 -27.61 17.87
C LYS A 177 16.63 -26.60 16.77
N THR A 178 17.84 -26.61 16.24
CA THR A 178 18.30 -25.80 15.09
C THR A 178 18.13 -26.54 13.75
N SER A 179 18.19 -25.81 12.63
CA SER A 179 18.14 -26.35 11.27
C SER A 179 19.36 -27.20 10.92
N GLU A 180 20.52 -26.85 11.46
CA GLU A 180 21.78 -27.58 11.30
C GLU A 180 22.42 -27.87 12.67
N PRO A 181 23.24 -28.94 12.80
CA PRO A 181 24.01 -29.23 14.01
C PRO A 181 25.04 -28.16 14.33
N PHE A 182 25.44 -28.07 15.61
CA PHE A 182 26.48 -27.14 16.08
C PHE A 182 26.19 -25.68 15.69
N ARG A 183 24.96 -25.24 15.93
CA ARG A 183 24.47 -23.88 15.65
C ARG A 183 23.97 -23.20 16.92
N ARG A 184 24.10 -21.87 16.95
CA ARG A 184 23.36 -20.98 17.84
C ARG A 184 21.98 -20.69 17.26
N VAL A 185 21.05 -20.32 18.12
CA VAL A 185 19.83 -19.63 17.69
C VAL A 185 20.18 -18.17 17.45
N ARG A 186 19.72 -17.63 16.33
CA ARG A 186 19.87 -16.21 16.00
C ARG A 186 18.51 -15.63 15.66
N VAL A 187 18.00 -14.74 16.50
CA VAL A 187 16.76 -14.00 16.28
C VAL A 187 17.12 -12.58 15.92
N CYS A 188 16.71 -12.13 14.75
CA CYS A 188 16.82 -10.75 14.31
C CYS A 188 15.73 -9.89 14.95
N GLU A 189 14.48 -10.31 14.81
CA GLU A 189 13.31 -9.54 15.23
C GLU A 189 12.16 -10.47 15.66
N VAL A 190 11.43 -10.07 16.69
CA VAL A 190 10.14 -10.63 17.07
C VAL A 190 9.07 -9.57 16.93
N VAL A 191 8.14 -9.82 16.00
CA VAL A 191 6.98 -8.99 15.78
C VAL A 191 5.81 -9.55 16.59
N PHE A 192 5.20 -8.73 17.44
CA PHE A 192 4.01 -9.06 18.23
C PHE A 192 2.75 -9.00 17.36
N GLY A 193 2.65 -9.94 16.44
CA GLY A 193 1.56 -10.03 15.48
C GLY A 193 1.85 -10.98 14.33
N ILE A 194 0.97 -10.99 13.35
CA ILE A 194 1.12 -11.78 12.13
C ILE A 194 1.52 -10.87 10.98
N VAL A 195 2.66 -11.16 10.35
CA VAL A 195 3.07 -10.54 9.08
C VAL A 195 3.01 -11.60 7.99
N GLN A 196 2.06 -11.48 7.07
CA GLN A 196 1.92 -12.37 5.92
C GLN A 196 2.43 -11.68 4.65
N TYR A 197 3.29 -12.37 3.91
CA TYR A 197 3.65 -11.98 2.56
C TYR A 197 2.84 -12.78 1.56
N PHE A 198 2.23 -12.08 0.62
CA PHE A 198 1.80 -12.65 -0.64
C PHE A 198 2.81 -12.25 -1.71
N ASP A 199 3.50 -13.21 -2.30
CA ASP A 199 4.58 -13.01 -3.27
C ASP A 199 4.47 -14.02 -4.41
N ARG A 200 5.44 -14.04 -5.33
CA ARG A 200 5.46 -14.99 -6.46
C ARG A 200 5.27 -16.46 -6.07
N ASN A 201 5.64 -16.88 -4.86
CA ASN A 201 5.54 -18.28 -4.45
C ASN A 201 4.11 -18.70 -4.10
N ASN A 202 3.24 -17.74 -3.75
CA ASN A 202 1.87 -18.01 -3.30
C ASN A 202 0.79 -17.18 -4.04
N LEU A 203 1.18 -16.21 -4.88
CA LEU A 203 0.31 -15.49 -5.80
C LEU A 203 0.21 -16.21 -7.14
N SER A 204 -1.02 -16.52 -7.55
CA SER A 204 -1.31 -16.97 -8.92
C SER A 204 -1.65 -15.81 -9.86
N GLY A 205 -2.05 -14.66 -9.31
CA GLY A 205 -2.21 -13.43 -10.06
C GLY A 205 -2.51 -12.22 -9.19
N GLY A 206 -2.37 -11.03 -9.76
CA GLY A 206 -2.69 -9.78 -9.10
C GLY A 206 -3.10 -8.71 -10.10
N ALA A 207 -3.93 -7.78 -9.65
CA ALA A 207 -4.38 -6.63 -10.41
C ALA A 207 -4.42 -5.39 -9.50
N LEU A 208 -3.99 -4.26 -10.02
CA LEU A 208 -4.02 -2.96 -9.37
C LEU A 208 -4.63 -1.95 -10.33
N THR A 209 -5.68 -1.26 -9.93
CA THR A 209 -6.32 -0.22 -10.76
C THR A 209 -6.31 1.10 -10.02
N TYR A 210 -5.78 2.13 -10.68
CA TYR A 210 -5.81 3.52 -10.26
C TYR A 210 -6.57 4.34 -11.28
N GLU A 211 -7.38 5.29 -10.82
CA GLU A 211 -8.12 6.18 -11.70
C GLU A 211 -8.25 7.58 -11.08
N LEU A 212 -8.04 8.59 -11.91
CA LEU A 212 -8.17 10.01 -11.64
C LEU A 212 -9.31 10.55 -12.52
N SER A 213 -10.18 11.39 -11.96
CA SER A 213 -11.14 12.17 -12.77
C SER A 213 -10.58 13.57 -13.00
N PRO A 214 -10.10 13.92 -14.22
CA PRO A 214 -9.44 15.21 -14.45
C PRO A 214 -10.34 16.41 -14.12
N ILE A 215 -11.65 16.28 -14.37
CA ILE A 215 -12.63 17.34 -14.10
C ILE A 215 -13.43 17.14 -12.80
N SER A 216 -13.02 16.19 -11.96
CA SER A 216 -13.76 15.78 -10.75
C SER A 216 -15.25 15.49 -11.02
N ALA A 217 -15.54 14.81 -12.14
CA ALA A 217 -16.89 14.30 -12.44
C ALA A 217 -17.23 13.06 -11.60
N SER A 218 -16.20 12.39 -11.08
CA SER A 218 -16.26 11.32 -10.09
C SER A 218 -15.03 11.46 -9.17
N LEU A 219 -15.04 10.76 -8.03
CA LEU A 219 -13.85 10.54 -7.22
C LEU A 219 -13.62 9.03 -7.21
N PRO A 220 -12.88 8.44 -8.17
CA PRO A 220 -12.71 7.00 -8.26
C PRO A 220 -12.01 6.41 -7.04
N SER A 221 -12.27 5.13 -6.75
CA SER A 221 -11.55 4.38 -5.72
C SER A 221 -10.60 3.42 -6.42
N SER A 222 -9.35 3.40 -5.96
CA SER A 222 -8.33 2.47 -6.43
C SER A 222 -8.59 1.08 -5.85
N GLU A 223 -8.30 0.05 -6.64
CA GLU A 223 -8.58 -1.35 -6.28
C GLU A 223 -7.30 -2.19 -6.37
N LEU A 224 -7.06 -3.01 -5.35
CA LEU A 224 -6.13 -4.13 -5.34
C LEU A 224 -6.93 -5.43 -5.34
N SER A 225 -6.61 -6.33 -6.25
CA SER A 225 -7.17 -7.67 -6.32
C SER A 225 -6.04 -8.69 -6.45
N ILE A 226 -5.90 -9.61 -5.50
CA ILE A 226 -4.94 -10.71 -5.57
C ILE A 226 -5.62 -12.06 -5.58
N THR A 227 -5.05 -12.99 -6.34
CA THR A 227 -5.45 -14.40 -6.35
C THR A 227 -4.31 -15.23 -5.78
N ILE A 228 -4.59 -15.94 -4.70
CA ILE A 228 -3.61 -16.74 -3.95
C ILE A 228 -3.85 -18.24 -4.19
N ASP A 229 -2.77 -19.02 -4.18
CA ASP A 229 -2.85 -20.48 -4.19
C ASP A 229 -3.46 -21.00 -2.89
N ASN A 230 -4.58 -21.73 -3.00
CA ASN A 230 -5.28 -22.38 -1.91
C ASN A 230 -5.31 -23.91 -2.07
N SER A 231 -4.36 -24.50 -2.82
CA SER A 231 -4.24 -25.95 -3.06
C SER A 231 -4.12 -26.79 -1.78
N ARG A 232 -3.57 -26.21 -0.71
CA ARG A 232 -3.46 -26.85 0.62
C ARG A 232 -4.63 -26.54 1.55
N HIS A 233 -5.67 -25.86 1.06
CA HIS A 233 -6.81 -25.41 1.87
C HIS A 233 -6.42 -24.52 3.07
N ALA A 234 -5.21 -23.96 3.05
CA ALA A 234 -4.67 -23.08 4.09
C ALA A 234 -5.49 -21.78 4.23
N TYR A 235 -6.21 -21.43 3.17
CA TYR A 235 -7.06 -20.26 3.03
C TYR A 235 -8.53 -20.68 2.85
N ASN A 236 -8.99 -21.75 3.50
CA ASN A 236 -10.44 -22.00 3.52
C ASN A 236 -11.15 -20.97 4.41
N LEU A 237 -12.13 -20.24 3.86
CA LEU A 237 -12.89 -19.18 4.55
C LEU A 237 -13.65 -19.66 5.81
N ILE A 238 -13.88 -20.97 5.92
CA ILE A 238 -14.58 -21.62 7.04
C ILE A 238 -13.57 -22.24 8.03
N ASN A 239 -12.27 -22.20 7.76
CA ASN A 239 -11.25 -22.70 8.67
C ASN A 239 -10.99 -21.66 9.79
N PRO A 240 -11.42 -21.91 11.04
CA PRO A 240 -11.21 -20.97 12.15
C PRO A 240 -9.73 -20.79 12.52
N LYS A 241 -8.82 -21.59 11.94
CA LYS A 241 -7.37 -21.49 12.12
C LYS A 241 -6.64 -20.96 10.87
N GLY A 242 -7.35 -20.67 9.78
CA GLY A 242 -6.77 -20.16 8.54
C GLY A 242 -6.49 -18.66 8.61
N LEU A 243 -5.66 -18.14 7.70
CA LEU A 243 -5.33 -16.71 7.62
C LEU A 243 -6.59 -15.81 7.55
N TYR A 244 -7.67 -16.31 6.95
CA TYR A 244 -8.95 -15.61 6.84
C TYR A 244 -9.65 -15.31 8.16
N ALA A 245 -9.33 -16.01 9.25
CA ALA A 245 -9.84 -15.67 10.58
C ALA A 245 -9.41 -14.26 11.03
N TYR A 246 -8.34 -13.73 10.44
CA TYR A 246 -7.72 -12.45 10.80
C TYR A 246 -7.99 -11.33 9.79
N LEU A 247 -8.58 -11.61 8.61
CA LEU A 247 -8.94 -10.57 7.66
C LEU A 247 -10.20 -9.84 8.13
N GLN A 248 -9.98 -8.73 8.85
CA GLN A 248 -11.05 -7.83 9.26
C GLN A 248 -11.30 -6.77 8.19
N GLN A 249 -12.55 -6.30 8.08
CA GLN A 249 -12.86 -5.16 7.23
C GLN A 249 -11.96 -3.98 7.58
N ALA A 250 -11.50 -3.28 6.54
CA ALA A 250 -10.59 -2.14 6.66
C ALA A 250 -9.20 -2.47 7.26
N GLN A 251 -8.78 -3.73 7.27
CA GLN A 251 -7.38 -4.05 7.58
C GLN A 251 -6.47 -3.57 6.44
N PRO A 252 -5.34 -2.89 6.72
CA PRO A 252 -4.41 -2.44 5.69
C PRO A 252 -3.67 -3.59 4.99
N LEU A 253 -3.42 -3.40 3.69
CA LEU A 253 -2.56 -4.19 2.83
C LEU A 253 -1.65 -3.25 2.05
N ASP A 254 -0.34 -3.46 2.13
CA ASP A 254 0.65 -2.66 1.40
C ASP A 254 1.11 -3.41 0.15
N ALA A 255 0.89 -2.82 -1.02
CA ALA A 255 1.21 -3.44 -2.30
C ALA A 255 2.51 -2.88 -2.88
N TYR A 256 3.29 -3.75 -3.52
CA TYR A 256 4.56 -3.44 -4.15
C TYR A 256 4.69 -4.18 -5.48
N LEU A 257 5.32 -3.53 -6.45
CA LEU A 257 5.76 -4.17 -7.70
C LEU A 257 7.27 -4.11 -7.79
N GLY A 258 7.88 -5.26 -8.07
CA GLY A 258 9.32 -5.43 -8.21
C GLY A 258 9.77 -5.45 -9.66
N ILE A 259 10.84 -4.75 -9.99
CA ILE A 259 11.58 -4.90 -11.25
C ILE A 259 13.04 -5.15 -10.92
N ASN A 260 13.57 -6.30 -11.37
CA ASN A 260 14.97 -6.69 -11.17
C ASN A 260 15.43 -6.64 -9.70
N GLY A 261 14.52 -6.97 -8.77
CA GLY A 261 14.78 -7.02 -7.32
C GLY A 261 14.54 -5.69 -6.58
N GLU A 262 14.33 -4.57 -7.29
CA GLU A 262 13.94 -3.30 -6.68
C GLU A 262 12.42 -3.19 -6.65
N TYR A 263 11.84 -2.97 -5.47
CA TYR A 263 10.40 -2.83 -5.28
C TYR A 263 9.98 -1.37 -5.18
N VAL A 264 8.94 -1.03 -5.92
CA VAL A 264 8.27 0.27 -5.89
C VAL A 264 6.95 0.12 -5.13
N SER A 265 6.66 1.07 -4.24
CA SER A 265 5.39 1.08 -3.52
C SER A 265 4.25 1.40 -4.47
N MET A 266 3.26 0.52 -4.47
CA MET A 266 1.98 0.69 -5.17
C MET A 266 0.90 1.23 -4.21
N GLY A 267 1.28 1.47 -2.96
CA GLY A 267 0.46 2.09 -1.94
C GLY A 267 -0.37 1.14 -1.10
N ARG A 268 -1.11 1.76 -0.18
CA ARG A 268 -1.89 1.09 0.84
C ARG A 268 -3.34 0.95 0.43
N PHE A 269 -3.85 -0.26 0.59
CA PHE A 269 -5.24 -0.64 0.36
C PHE A 269 -5.83 -1.21 1.64
N TYR A 270 -7.15 -1.29 1.69
CA TYR A 270 -7.91 -1.73 2.85
C TYR A 270 -8.79 -2.91 2.47
N PHE A 271 -8.67 -4.01 3.19
CA PHE A 271 -9.43 -5.23 2.94
C PHE A 271 -10.93 -4.93 2.87
N THR A 272 -11.58 -5.38 1.80
CA THR A 272 -13.03 -5.26 1.63
C THR A 272 -13.73 -6.61 1.59
N THR A 273 -13.24 -7.52 0.74
CA THR A 273 -13.89 -8.82 0.51
C THR A 273 -12.86 -9.89 0.22
N ALA A 274 -13.23 -11.14 0.52
CA ALA A 274 -12.52 -12.32 0.07
C ALA A 274 -13.53 -13.32 -0.48
N GLU A 275 -13.14 -14.03 -1.52
CA GLU A 275 -13.95 -15.05 -2.19
C GLU A 275 -13.11 -16.31 -2.40
N ALA A 276 -13.65 -17.46 -2.00
CA ALA A 276 -13.06 -18.77 -2.27
C ALA A 276 -14.21 -19.77 -2.44
N GLU A 277 -14.14 -20.61 -3.47
CA GLU A 277 -15.07 -21.73 -3.64
C GLU A 277 -14.47 -22.98 -2.98
N ASP A 278 -15.29 -23.83 -2.33
CA ASP A 278 -14.83 -25.03 -1.62
C ASP A 278 -14.04 -26.01 -2.52
N SER A 279 -14.32 -26.00 -3.83
CA SER A 279 -13.61 -26.81 -4.84
C SER A 279 -12.48 -26.07 -5.57
N SER A 280 -12.32 -24.76 -5.32
CA SER A 280 -11.29 -23.95 -5.97
C SER A 280 -9.95 -24.13 -5.27
N MET A 281 -8.89 -24.33 -6.06
CA MET A 281 -7.50 -24.29 -5.60
C MET A 281 -6.98 -22.86 -5.45
N THR A 282 -7.85 -21.85 -5.52
CA THR A 282 -7.47 -20.44 -5.42
C THR A 282 -8.48 -19.66 -4.56
N ALA A 283 -7.99 -18.61 -3.93
CA ALA A 283 -8.83 -17.64 -3.23
C ALA A 283 -8.49 -16.23 -3.71
N LYS A 284 -9.50 -15.35 -3.76
CA LYS A 284 -9.39 -13.97 -4.21
C LYS A 284 -9.56 -13.04 -3.02
N ILE A 285 -8.66 -12.07 -2.88
CA ILE A 285 -8.78 -10.97 -1.92
C ILE A 285 -8.92 -9.68 -2.72
N THR A 286 -9.93 -8.88 -2.38
CA THR A 286 -10.13 -7.54 -2.92
C THR A 286 -10.00 -6.52 -1.81
N ALA A 287 -9.28 -5.45 -2.10
CA ALA A 287 -9.03 -4.33 -1.21
C ALA A 287 -9.14 -3.02 -2.00
N HIS A 288 -9.48 -1.93 -1.31
CA HIS A 288 -9.68 -0.62 -1.93
C HIS A 288 -8.98 0.47 -1.12
N ASP A 289 -8.73 1.62 -1.75
CA ASP A 289 -8.28 2.81 -1.02
C ASP A 289 -9.40 3.40 -0.12
N ARG A 290 -9.09 4.50 0.57
CA ARG A 290 -10.02 5.18 1.49
C ARG A 290 -11.30 5.69 0.82
N VAL A 291 -11.28 5.95 -0.49
CA VAL A 291 -12.45 6.47 -1.21
C VAL A 291 -13.63 5.50 -1.11
N TYR A 292 -13.36 4.19 -1.08
CA TYR A 292 -14.37 3.17 -0.89
C TYR A 292 -15.18 3.38 0.40
N TRP A 293 -14.54 3.87 1.46
CA TRP A 293 -15.18 4.15 2.75
C TRP A 293 -15.84 5.52 2.78
N PHE A 294 -15.32 6.51 2.03
CA PHE A 294 -15.97 7.82 1.89
C PHE A 294 -17.39 7.73 1.29
N GLU A 295 -17.66 6.73 0.47
CA GLU A 295 -19.00 6.43 -0.04
C GLU A 295 -19.99 6.05 1.08
N LYS A 296 -19.50 5.46 2.18
CA LYS A 296 -20.34 4.92 3.26
C LYS A 296 -20.67 5.94 4.37
N ALA A 297 -19.96 7.07 4.41
CA ALA A 297 -20.21 8.12 5.39
C ALA A 297 -21.03 9.26 4.76
N MET A 298 -21.96 9.83 5.54
CA MET A 298 -22.83 10.92 5.09
C MET A 298 -22.35 12.25 5.64
N TYR A 299 -22.34 13.27 4.79
CA TYR A 299 -22.19 14.67 5.17
C TYR A 299 -23.57 15.35 5.23
N ARG A 300 -23.87 16.03 6.34
CA ARG A 300 -25.20 16.64 6.60
C ARG A 300 -25.14 18.09 7.09
N SER A 301 -23.97 18.71 7.03
CA SER A 301 -23.69 20.00 7.70
C SER A 301 -23.65 21.18 6.73
N GLY A 302 -24.32 21.07 5.57
CA GLY A 302 -24.41 22.15 4.58
C GLY A 302 -25.06 23.42 5.11
N SER A 303 -24.64 24.57 4.59
CA SER A 303 -25.14 25.89 4.96
C SER A 303 -24.89 26.92 3.85
N THR A 304 -25.30 28.18 4.06
CA THR A 304 -24.94 29.29 3.16
C THR A 304 -23.55 29.85 3.46
N GLY A 305 -22.96 30.53 2.49
CA GLY A 305 -21.65 31.17 2.62
C GLY A 305 -20.52 30.37 1.99
N GLN A 306 -19.28 30.71 2.37
CA GLN A 306 -18.08 30.23 1.68
C GLN A 306 -16.99 29.81 2.68
N TRP A 307 -16.13 28.91 2.23
CA TRP A 307 -14.89 28.48 2.87
C TRP A 307 -13.74 28.62 1.86
N THR A 308 -12.51 28.54 2.36
CA THR A 308 -11.40 28.05 1.53
C THR A 308 -11.54 26.55 1.30
N LEU A 309 -10.95 26.01 0.23
CA LEU A 309 -10.96 24.58 -0.03
C LEU A 309 -10.41 23.79 1.16
N ALA A 310 -9.30 24.24 1.76
CA ALA A 310 -8.69 23.58 2.91
C ALA A 310 -9.65 23.47 4.11
N GLU A 311 -10.34 24.58 4.44
CA GLU A 311 -11.35 24.58 5.50
C GLU A 311 -12.50 23.63 5.17
N ALA A 312 -13.01 23.67 3.93
CA ALA A 312 -14.14 22.83 3.51
C ALA A 312 -13.80 21.33 3.60
N VAL A 313 -12.64 20.92 3.09
CA VAL A 313 -12.18 19.52 3.15
C VAL A 313 -11.99 19.07 4.59
N SER A 314 -11.36 19.89 5.43
CA SER A 314 -11.21 19.58 6.87
C SER A 314 -12.57 19.41 7.57
N GLN A 315 -13.53 20.29 7.30
CA GLN A 315 -14.88 20.20 7.87
C GLN A 315 -15.64 18.94 7.41
N VAL A 316 -15.52 18.57 6.13
CA VAL A 316 -16.17 17.37 5.58
C VAL A 316 -15.57 16.11 6.21
N LEU A 317 -14.24 15.98 6.23
CA LEU A 317 -13.55 14.82 6.80
C LEU A 317 -13.85 14.66 8.29
N ALA A 318 -13.79 15.75 9.07
CA ALA A 318 -14.14 15.73 10.49
C ALA A 318 -15.61 15.35 10.73
N SER A 319 -16.54 15.89 9.94
CA SER A 319 -17.97 15.57 10.05
C SER A 319 -18.27 14.11 9.71
N CYS A 320 -17.50 13.52 8.79
CA CYS A 320 -17.62 12.13 8.37
C CYS A 320 -16.72 11.18 9.18
N ASN A 321 -16.04 11.68 10.21
CA ASN A 321 -15.16 10.92 11.11
C ASN A 321 -14.03 10.17 10.38
N PHE A 322 -13.40 10.84 9.40
CA PHE A 322 -12.19 10.37 8.75
C PHE A 322 -10.98 11.18 9.18
N ASP A 323 -9.93 10.46 9.57
CA ASP A 323 -8.60 11.02 9.81
C ASP A 323 -7.69 10.57 8.66
N VAL A 324 -7.45 11.47 7.71
CA VAL A 324 -6.62 11.26 6.52
C VAL A 324 -5.78 12.50 6.30
N GLU A 325 -4.49 12.32 6.02
CA GLU A 325 -3.62 13.43 5.65
C GLU A 325 -4.08 14.01 4.31
N VAL A 326 -4.15 15.33 4.24
CA VAL A 326 -4.57 16.05 3.03
C VAL A 326 -3.39 16.81 2.45
N VAL A 327 -3.11 16.58 1.17
CA VAL A 327 -2.05 17.25 0.42
C VAL A 327 -2.68 18.12 -0.65
N MET A 328 -2.44 19.42 -0.56
CA MET A 328 -2.89 20.38 -1.58
C MET A 328 -1.91 21.56 -1.66
N PRO A 329 -1.48 21.99 -2.85
CA PRO A 329 -0.67 23.19 -3.03
C PRO A 329 -1.38 24.46 -2.54
N GLU A 330 -0.63 25.48 -2.10
CA GLU A 330 -1.18 26.77 -1.66
C GLU A 330 -2.05 27.45 -2.74
N SER A 331 -1.71 27.25 -4.02
CA SER A 331 -2.48 27.77 -5.16
C SER A 331 -3.90 27.18 -5.27
N ILE A 332 -4.14 26.03 -4.65
CA ILE A 332 -5.44 25.32 -4.64
C ILE A 332 -6.13 25.49 -3.29
N SER A 333 -5.38 25.39 -2.19
CA SER A 333 -5.93 25.36 -0.83
C SER A 333 -6.73 26.62 -0.45
N GLY A 334 -6.31 27.79 -0.95
CA GLY A 334 -6.95 29.07 -0.70
C GLY A 334 -8.15 29.40 -1.61
N ARG A 335 -8.50 28.53 -2.57
CA ARG A 335 -9.62 28.79 -3.50
C ARG A 335 -10.95 28.78 -2.74
N ALA A 336 -11.81 29.75 -3.05
CA ALA A 336 -13.12 29.86 -2.42
C ALA A 336 -14.08 28.78 -2.94
N VAL A 337 -14.75 28.10 -2.03
CA VAL A 337 -15.78 27.09 -2.29
C VAL A 337 -17.00 27.34 -1.41
N GLY A 338 -18.17 26.98 -1.89
CA GLY A 338 -19.44 27.21 -1.22
C GLY A 338 -19.69 26.20 -0.11
N LYS A 339 -20.54 26.58 0.85
CA LYS A 339 -20.99 25.69 1.93
C LYS A 339 -22.25 24.90 1.59
N ALA A 340 -22.84 25.16 0.43
CA ALA A 340 -24.14 24.64 0.01
C ALA A 340 -24.09 23.17 -0.45
N LEU A 341 -23.46 22.31 0.36
CA LEU A 341 -23.48 20.86 0.21
C LEU A 341 -24.80 20.32 0.76
N LEU A 342 -25.67 19.82 -0.12
CA LEU A 342 -26.81 19.03 0.31
C LEU A 342 -26.37 17.75 1.01
N GLU A 343 -27.31 17.07 1.68
CA GLU A 343 -27.05 15.74 2.22
C GLU A 343 -26.55 14.80 1.11
N CYS A 344 -25.31 14.36 1.24
CA CYS A 344 -24.61 13.51 0.27
C CYS A 344 -23.54 12.68 0.99
N THR A 345 -22.87 11.78 0.28
CA THR A 345 -21.77 11.00 0.84
C THR A 345 -20.53 11.90 1.02
N CYS A 346 -19.62 11.53 1.93
CA CYS A 346 -18.33 12.21 2.08
C CYS A 346 -17.60 12.29 0.74
N ARG A 347 -17.65 11.19 -0.03
CA ARG A 347 -17.07 11.11 -1.37
C ARG A 347 -17.65 12.16 -2.31
N GLU A 348 -18.96 12.31 -2.34
CA GLU A 348 -19.64 13.27 -3.21
C GLU A 348 -19.37 14.72 -2.78
N ALA A 349 -19.33 14.98 -1.47
CA ALA A 349 -18.93 16.28 -0.94
C ALA A 349 -17.51 16.67 -1.40
N LEU A 350 -16.54 15.77 -1.23
CA LEU A 350 -15.14 16.00 -1.65
C LEU A 350 -15.04 16.20 -3.17
N ARG A 351 -15.76 15.40 -3.96
CA ARG A 351 -15.83 15.54 -5.43
C ARG A 351 -16.35 16.91 -5.84
N LEU A 352 -17.47 17.35 -5.26
CA LEU A 352 -18.07 18.66 -5.54
C LEU A 352 -17.12 19.80 -5.19
N LEU A 353 -16.45 19.72 -4.04
CA LEU A 353 -15.45 20.70 -3.60
C LEU A 353 -14.25 20.76 -4.54
N ALA A 354 -13.72 19.61 -4.98
CA ALA A 354 -12.60 19.55 -5.92
C ALA A 354 -12.95 20.22 -7.25
N GLN A 355 -14.12 19.92 -7.82
CA GLN A 355 -14.59 20.53 -9.06
C GLN A 355 -14.81 22.04 -8.91
N ALA A 356 -15.40 22.49 -7.80
CA ALA A 356 -15.59 23.92 -7.52
C ALA A 356 -14.25 24.66 -7.38
N ALA A 357 -13.23 23.99 -6.84
CA ALA A 357 -11.88 24.51 -6.77
C ALA A 357 -11.05 24.31 -8.06
N ARG A 358 -11.65 23.75 -9.13
CA ARG A 358 -11.00 23.52 -10.44
C ARG A 358 -9.77 22.63 -10.34
N CYS A 359 -9.89 21.53 -9.61
CA CYS A 359 -8.83 20.56 -9.41
C CYS A 359 -9.39 19.13 -9.44
N ALA A 360 -8.49 18.16 -9.57
CA ALA A 360 -8.78 16.75 -9.38
C ALA A 360 -8.51 16.34 -7.92
N CYS A 361 -9.16 15.28 -7.45
CA CYS A 361 -8.90 14.68 -6.14
C CYS A 361 -8.79 13.16 -6.25
N TYR A 362 -7.91 12.57 -5.44
CA TYR A 362 -7.62 11.12 -5.41
C TYR A 362 -6.82 10.75 -4.15
N ILE A 363 -6.68 9.45 -3.87
CA ILE A 363 -5.77 8.94 -2.84
C ILE A 363 -4.44 8.58 -3.51
N ASP A 364 -3.34 9.15 -3.02
CA ASP A 364 -2.00 8.80 -3.50
C ASP A 364 -1.49 7.48 -2.90
N ARG A 365 -0.35 7.02 -3.38
CA ARG A 365 0.26 5.78 -2.92
C ARG A 365 0.83 5.87 -1.49
N ASN A 366 0.83 7.04 -0.86
CA ASN A 366 1.19 7.20 0.55
C ASN A 366 -0.06 7.27 1.46
N ASP A 367 -1.24 6.89 0.93
CA ASP A 367 -2.52 6.91 1.65
C ASP A 367 -3.00 8.32 2.04
N ARG A 368 -2.67 9.33 1.23
CA ARG A 368 -3.04 10.73 1.46
C ARG A 368 -4.08 11.18 0.45
N LEU A 369 -5.01 12.02 0.89
CA LEU A 369 -5.99 12.67 0.00
C LEU A 369 -5.34 13.86 -0.69
N VAL A 370 -5.09 13.72 -1.99
CA VAL A 370 -4.43 14.74 -2.81
C VAL A 370 -5.46 15.57 -3.58
N PHE A 371 -5.26 16.89 -3.60
CA PHE A 371 -5.90 17.79 -4.55
C PHE A 371 -4.83 18.43 -5.44
N ALA A 372 -4.96 18.23 -6.75
CA ALA A 372 -3.97 18.66 -7.72
C ALA A 372 -4.62 19.17 -9.02
N GLU A 373 -3.93 20.06 -9.74
CA GLU A 373 -4.39 20.51 -11.04
C GLU A 373 -4.07 19.43 -12.10
N PRO A 374 -5.05 19.08 -12.97
CA PRO A 374 -4.85 18.09 -14.02
C PRO A 374 -4.08 18.71 -15.20
N GLU A 375 -2.83 19.11 -15.01
CA GLU A 375 -2.03 19.78 -16.03
C GLU A 375 -1.16 18.81 -16.83
N ILE A 376 -1.07 19.04 -18.15
CA ILE A 376 -0.06 18.39 -18.98
C ILE A 376 1.25 19.14 -18.76
N SER A 377 2.17 18.50 -18.04
CA SER A 377 3.43 19.09 -17.60
C SER A 377 4.63 18.45 -18.31
N ALA A 378 5.84 18.64 -17.77
CA ALA A 378 7.02 17.99 -18.31
C ALA A 378 6.84 16.46 -18.27
N PRO A 379 7.05 15.74 -19.38
CA PRO A 379 6.86 14.31 -19.40
C PRO A 379 7.77 13.59 -18.42
N ALA A 380 7.18 12.75 -17.58
CA ALA A 380 7.88 11.86 -16.66
C ALA A 380 8.30 10.55 -17.34
N ASP A 381 7.63 10.17 -18.43
CA ASP A 381 7.87 8.92 -19.14
C ASP A 381 7.67 9.05 -20.66
N THR A 382 8.17 8.08 -21.43
CA THR A 382 7.96 7.96 -22.88
C THR A 382 7.46 6.56 -23.23
N LEU A 383 6.31 6.50 -23.89
CA LEU A 383 5.64 5.26 -24.29
C LEU A 383 5.71 5.12 -25.81
N ASP A 384 6.56 4.21 -26.26
CA ASP A 384 6.91 3.95 -27.65
C ASP A 384 6.72 2.46 -28.02
N ASN A 385 7.08 2.10 -29.24
CA ASN A 385 6.90 0.72 -29.72
C ASN A 385 7.80 -0.31 -29.01
N ASP A 386 8.82 0.12 -28.26
CA ASP A 386 9.70 -0.79 -27.52
C ASP A 386 9.11 -1.16 -26.15
N ASN A 387 8.19 -0.35 -25.63
CA ASN A 387 7.53 -0.58 -24.35
C ASN A 387 6.00 -0.74 -24.41
N MET A 388 5.37 -0.48 -25.55
CA MET A 388 3.97 -0.81 -25.83
C MET A 388 3.85 -2.14 -26.56
N SER A 389 2.81 -2.93 -26.23
CA SER A 389 2.50 -4.19 -26.92
C SER A 389 1.82 -3.99 -28.29
N ALA A 390 1.20 -2.82 -28.46
CA ALA A 390 0.60 -2.35 -29.70
C ALA A 390 0.62 -0.81 -29.73
N VAL A 391 0.46 -0.24 -30.93
CA VAL A 391 0.33 1.22 -31.07
C VAL A 391 -0.91 1.70 -30.31
N ALA A 392 -0.80 2.88 -29.67
CA ALA A 392 -1.89 3.47 -28.89
C ALA A 392 -3.19 3.61 -29.70
N LYS A 393 -4.31 3.20 -29.09
CA LYS A 393 -5.65 3.44 -29.62
C LYS A 393 -6.03 4.88 -29.31
N ILE A 394 -6.27 5.68 -30.34
CA ILE A 394 -6.63 7.10 -30.21
C ILE A 394 -8.13 7.25 -30.47
N LYS A 395 -8.82 7.89 -29.53
CA LYS A 395 -10.21 8.32 -29.68
C LYS A 395 -10.26 9.84 -29.64
N VAL A 396 -10.96 10.44 -30.59
CA VAL A 396 -11.32 11.86 -30.56
C VAL A 396 -12.72 11.98 -29.98
N SER A 397 -12.88 12.70 -28.87
CA SER A 397 -14.20 12.96 -28.31
C SER A 397 -15.01 13.93 -29.17
N GLU A 398 -16.33 13.95 -28.94
CA GLU A 398 -17.21 14.97 -29.51
C GLU A 398 -16.69 16.36 -29.17
N GLN A 399 -16.88 17.29 -30.10
CA GLN A 399 -16.49 18.66 -29.86
C GLN A 399 -17.47 19.28 -28.85
N ILE A 400 -16.96 19.82 -27.76
CA ILE A 400 -17.70 20.67 -26.84
C ILE A 400 -17.11 22.07 -26.98
N ASN A 401 -17.94 23.01 -27.42
CA ASN A 401 -17.56 24.40 -27.62
C ASN A 401 -18.39 25.37 -26.75
N ALA A 402 -19.29 24.83 -25.93
CA ALA A 402 -19.96 25.57 -24.86
C ALA A 402 -20.14 24.71 -23.61
N VAL A 403 -20.03 25.34 -22.44
CA VAL A 403 -20.32 24.75 -21.14
C VAL A 403 -21.33 25.59 -20.40
N GLU A 404 -22.36 24.95 -19.85
CA GLU A 404 -23.32 25.56 -18.93
C GLU A 404 -23.15 24.96 -17.53
N LEU A 405 -22.84 25.80 -16.55
CA LEU A 405 -22.74 25.41 -15.15
C LEU A 405 -23.91 26.00 -14.37
N THR A 406 -24.75 25.12 -13.80
CA THR A 406 -25.78 25.53 -12.85
C THR A 406 -25.23 25.51 -11.43
N VAL A 407 -25.26 26.66 -10.75
CA VAL A 407 -24.94 26.80 -9.34
C VAL A 407 -26.22 27.08 -8.59
N LYS A 408 -26.68 26.10 -7.80
CA LYS A 408 -27.91 26.18 -7.02
C LYS A 408 -27.61 26.08 -5.53
N ASP A 409 -27.79 27.17 -4.80
CA ASP A 409 -27.72 27.18 -3.33
C ASP A 409 -29.14 27.02 -2.78
N GLU A 410 -29.49 25.80 -2.37
CA GLU A 410 -30.81 25.47 -1.80
C GLU A 410 -31.04 26.13 -0.44
N TYR A 411 -29.98 26.45 0.30
CA TYR A 411 -30.07 27.10 1.61
C TYR A 411 -30.34 28.60 1.47
N ALA A 412 -29.81 29.24 0.43
CA ALA A 412 -30.09 30.62 0.07
C ALA A 412 -31.28 30.77 -0.90
N GLN A 413 -31.81 29.68 -1.44
CA GLN A 413 -32.83 29.64 -2.49
C GLN A 413 -32.43 30.44 -3.74
N THR A 414 -31.16 30.33 -4.14
CA THR A 414 -30.63 31.00 -5.33
C THR A 414 -30.22 29.99 -6.40
N GLN A 415 -30.32 30.40 -7.66
CA GLN A 415 -29.85 29.63 -8.80
C GLN A 415 -29.28 30.59 -9.83
N THR A 416 -28.04 30.32 -10.25
CA THR A 416 -27.35 31.06 -11.32
C THR A 416 -26.82 30.08 -12.34
N VAL A 417 -26.96 30.40 -13.63
CA VAL A 417 -26.36 29.64 -14.72
C VAL A 417 -25.21 30.46 -15.27
N TYR A 418 -24.02 29.88 -15.24
CA TYR A 418 -22.81 30.42 -15.85
C TYR A 418 -22.57 29.72 -17.17
N ARG A 419 -22.02 30.46 -18.14
CA ARG A 419 -21.83 29.95 -19.49
C ARG A 419 -20.46 30.35 -20.01
N ALA A 420 -19.72 29.38 -20.49
CA ALA A 420 -18.44 29.56 -21.18
C ALA A 420 -18.60 29.04 -22.61
N GLU A 421 -18.04 29.75 -23.59
CA GLU A 421 -18.14 29.36 -25.00
C GLU A 421 -16.89 29.76 -25.79
N ASP A 422 -16.54 28.92 -26.77
CA ASP A 422 -15.48 29.12 -27.76
C ASP A 422 -16.02 28.63 -29.12
N ILE A 423 -17.02 29.36 -29.64
CA ILE A 423 -17.76 29.03 -30.86
C ILE A 423 -17.32 29.98 -31.97
N ALA A 424 -16.78 29.43 -33.06
CA ALA A 424 -16.43 30.24 -34.24
C ALA A 424 -17.67 30.69 -35.03
N VAL A 425 -17.49 31.70 -35.88
CA VAL A 425 -18.52 32.15 -36.82
C VAL A 425 -18.88 30.97 -37.75
N ASP A 426 -20.18 30.67 -37.86
CA ASP A 426 -20.74 29.54 -38.62
C ASP A 426 -20.47 28.13 -38.05
N GLU A 427 -20.02 28.03 -36.80
CA GLU A 427 -19.87 26.75 -36.09
C GLU A 427 -21.16 26.32 -35.38
N GLN A 428 -21.47 25.02 -35.40
CA GLN A 428 -22.62 24.47 -34.67
C GLN A 428 -22.30 24.41 -33.16
N GLU A 429 -23.26 24.80 -32.34
CA GLU A 429 -23.15 24.75 -30.88
C GLU A 429 -23.28 23.31 -30.34
N HIS A 430 -22.34 22.94 -29.47
CA HIS A 430 -22.28 21.68 -28.75
C HIS A 430 -22.05 21.95 -27.26
N VAL A 431 -23.13 21.86 -26.47
CA VAL A 431 -23.14 22.24 -25.05
C VAL A 431 -22.98 21.04 -24.14
N ALA A 432 -22.07 21.14 -23.16
CA ALA A 432 -22.02 20.27 -22.00
C ALA A 432 -22.61 20.96 -20.76
N ALA A 433 -23.57 20.31 -20.09
CA ALA A 433 -24.23 20.87 -18.91
C ALA A 433 -23.73 20.20 -17.62
N TYR A 434 -23.38 21.02 -16.62
CA TYR A 434 -22.91 20.61 -15.30
C TYR A 434 -23.71 21.29 -14.19
N SER A 435 -23.69 20.69 -13.00
CA SER A 435 -24.29 21.25 -11.79
C SER A 435 -23.33 21.11 -10.63
N ASN A 436 -23.06 22.22 -9.93
CA ASN A 436 -22.24 22.23 -8.74
C ASN A 436 -22.69 23.37 -7.81
N ALA A 437 -23.36 23.00 -6.71
CA ALA A 437 -23.89 23.95 -5.73
C ALA A 437 -22.81 24.72 -4.95
N VAL A 438 -21.58 24.21 -4.92
CA VAL A 438 -20.48 24.79 -4.14
C VAL A 438 -19.47 25.55 -4.97
N ALA A 439 -19.75 25.80 -6.25
CA ALA A 439 -18.95 26.71 -7.06
C ALA A 439 -19.22 28.17 -6.63
N VAL A 440 -18.18 28.84 -6.13
CA VAL A 440 -18.23 30.28 -5.76
C VAL A 440 -17.99 31.16 -6.99
N ASP A 441 -16.88 30.89 -7.68
CA ASP A 441 -16.55 31.55 -8.94
C ASP A 441 -17.07 30.70 -10.10
N GLY A 442 -18.39 30.71 -10.29
CA GLY A 442 -19.05 29.84 -11.26
C GLY A 442 -18.60 30.07 -12.71
N GLN A 443 -18.24 31.30 -13.07
CA GLN A 443 -17.71 31.59 -14.40
C GLN A 443 -16.34 30.94 -14.59
N ALA A 444 -15.43 31.09 -13.63
CA ALA A 444 -14.10 30.49 -13.74
C ALA A 444 -14.15 28.95 -13.73
N VAL A 445 -15.14 28.35 -13.07
CA VAL A 445 -15.38 26.90 -13.14
C VAL A 445 -15.91 26.49 -14.51
N ALA A 446 -16.85 27.24 -15.11
CA ALA A 446 -17.34 26.97 -16.46
C ALA A 446 -16.22 27.10 -17.52
N ASP A 447 -15.39 28.14 -17.42
CA ASP A 447 -14.23 28.34 -18.31
C ASP A 447 -13.22 27.20 -18.19
N TRP A 448 -12.94 26.75 -16.96
CA TRP A 448 -12.05 25.61 -16.71
C TRP A 448 -12.62 24.32 -17.29
N LEU A 449 -13.90 24.02 -17.07
CA LEU A 449 -14.57 22.85 -17.65
C LEU A 449 -14.53 22.86 -19.18
N LEU A 450 -14.73 24.02 -19.82
CA LEU A 450 -14.60 24.16 -21.27
C LEU A 450 -13.17 23.86 -21.72
N SER A 451 -12.15 24.45 -21.07
CA SER A 451 -10.74 24.20 -21.40
C SER A 451 -10.34 22.73 -21.28
N MET A 452 -10.94 22.00 -20.32
CA MET A 452 -10.73 20.57 -20.15
C MET A 452 -11.46 19.77 -21.23
N ALA A 453 -12.68 20.17 -21.61
CA ALA A 453 -13.45 19.52 -22.68
C ALA A 453 -12.81 19.70 -24.07
N GLN A 454 -12.00 20.75 -24.26
CA GLN A 454 -11.20 20.97 -25.46
C GLN A 454 -10.02 19.97 -25.60
N ARG A 455 -9.65 19.25 -24.54
CA ARG A 455 -8.69 18.13 -24.59
C ARG A 455 -9.38 16.88 -25.13
N ARG A 456 -9.42 16.78 -26.45
CA ARG A 456 -10.27 15.82 -27.15
C ARG A 456 -9.61 14.48 -27.44
N LEU A 457 -8.30 14.37 -27.24
CA LEU A 457 -7.56 13.16 -27.57
C LEU A 457 -7.49 12.27 -26.33
N THR A 458 -8.13 11.10 -26.41
CA THR A 458 -7.97 10.06 -25.41
C THR A 458 -7.13 8.93 -26.00
N TYR A 459 -6.11 8.55 -25.26
CA TYR A 459 -5.22 7.43 -25.58
C TYR A 459 -5.59 6.24 -24.72
N THR A 460 -5.58 5.05 -25.32
CA THR A 460 -5.66 3.77 -24.61
C THR A 460 -4.54 2.88 -25.12
N LEU A 461 -3.67 2.44 -24.22
CA LEU A 461 -2.44 1.76 -24.54
C LEU A 461 -2.24 0.57 -23.61
N ASP A 462 -1.79 -0.53 -24.22
CA ASP A 462 -1.48 -1.78 -23.56
C ASP A 462 0.07 -1.86 -23.51
N GLU A 463 0.68 -1.59 -22.37
CA GLU A 463 2.12 -1.39 -22.22
C GLU A 463 2.75 -2.31 -21.17
N ARG A 464 4.09 -2.31 -21.11
CA ARG A 464 4.84 -3.19 -20.21
C ARG A 464 4.64 -2.83 -18.74
N GLY A 465 4.28 -1.58 -18.41
CA GLY A 465 4.09 -1.14 -17.04
C GLY A 465 5.40 -0.65 -16.43
N ASN A 466 5.40 0.62 -16.04
CA ASN A 466 6.44 1.24 -15.22
C ASN A 466 5.88 1.49 -13.81
N PRO A 467 6.23 0.67 -12.81
CA PRO A 467 5.72 0.84 -11.45
C PRO A 467 5.97 2.22 -10.84
N ALA A 468 6.98 2.97 -11.28
CA ALA A 468 7.27 4.29 -10.73
C ALA A 468 6.28 5.38 -11.21
N ARG A 469 5.61 5.17 -12.34
CA ARG A 469 4.67 6.12 -12.94
C ARG A 469 3.37 6.15 -12.14
N GLU A 470 2.75 7.32 -12.01
CA GLU A 470 1.52 7.53 -11.24
C GLU A 470 0.43 8.19 -12.09
N ILE A 471 -0.83 8.01 -11.69
CA ILE A 471 -1.93 8.84 -12.20
C ILE A 471 -1.65 10.33 -11.88
N GLY A 472 -1.93 11.20 -12.83
CA GLY A 472 -1.56 12.62 -12.77
C GLY A 472 -0.20 12.93 -13.40
N ASP A 473 0.66 11.94 -13.68
CA ASP A 473 1.88 12.16 -14.46
C ASP A 473 1.55 12.46 -15.94
N THR A 474 2.48 13.14 -16.61
CA THR A 474 2.45 13.30 -18.07
C THR A 474 3.40 12.30 -18.71
N ALA A 475 2.96 11.61 -19.76
CA ALA A 475 3.83 10.77 -20.59
C ALA A 475 3.76 11.23 -22.05
N VAL A 476 4.88 11.10 -22.77
CA VAL A 476 4.88 11.21 -24.23
C VAL A 476 4.37 9.89 -24.80
N ILE A 477 3.35 9.94 -25.65
CA ILE A 477 2.78 8.75 -26.28
C ILE A 477 3.09 8.78 -27.77
N TYR A 478 3.71 7.70 -28.25
CA TYR A 478 3.99 7.47 -29.66
C TYR A 478 2.74 6.97 -30.38
N ASP A 479 2.40 7.59 -31.52
CA ASP A 479 1.31 7.13 -32.37
C ASP A 479 1.78 6.40 -33.64
N ALA A 480 0.82 5.94 -34.45
CA ALA A 480 1.11 5.20 -35.68
C ALA A 480 1.91 6.01 -36.74
N TYR A 481 1.97 7.32 -36.58
CA TYR A 481 2.63 8.25 -37.50
C TYR A 481 3.98 8.75 -36.97
N GLY A 482 4.36 8.32 -35.76
CA GLY A 482 5.56 8.75 -35.07
C GLY A 482 5.48 10.15 -34.51
N GLU A 483 4.26 10.65 -34.28
CA GLU A 483 4.08 11.85 -33.48
C GLU A 483 4.19 11.52 -31.99
N ASN A 484 4.86 12.43 -31.28
CA ASN A 484 5.12 12.35 -29.85
C ASN A 484 4.30 13.42 -29.15
N ARG A 485 3.16 13.03 -28.58
CA ARG A 485 2.25 13.99 -27.92
C ARG A 485 2.26 13.75 -26.41
N PRO A 486 2.49 14.80 -25.59
CA PRO A 486 2.36 14.68 -24.14
C PRO A 486 0.87 14.53 -23.78
N ALA A 487 0.57 13.60 -22.90
CA ALA A 487 -0.78 13.36 -22.41
C ALA A 487 -0.76 13.11 -20.90
N LEU A 488 -1.78 13.61 -20.21
CA LEU A 488 -2.01 13.40 -18.79
C LEU A 488 -2.56 11.99 -18.56
N ILE A 489 -1.85 11.16 -17.80
CA ILE A 489 -2.33 9.84 -17.42
C ILE A 489 -3.41 9.98 -16.35
N PHE A 490 -4.58 9.41 -16.62
CA PHE A 490 -5.69 9.44 -15.67
C PHE A 490 -6.16 8.04 -15.26
N LYS A 491 -5.64 6.97 -15.88
CA LYS A 491 -5.93 5.61 -15.44
C LYS A 491 -4.75 4.69 -15.71
N GLU A 492 -4.45 3.82 -14.76
CA GLU A 492 -3.48 2.74 -14.90
C GLU A 492 -4.07 1.47 -14.29
N ALA A 493 -4.10 0.39 -15.07
CA ALA A 493 -4.52 -0.92 -14.60
C ALA A 493 -3.38 -1.93 -14.81
N TYR A 494 -2.65 -2.23 -13.75
CA TYR A 494 -1.56 -3.20 -13.76
C TYR A 494 -2.10 -4.62 -13.60
N GLY A 495 -1.54 -5.55 -14.37
CA GLY A 495 -1.80 -6.98 -14.26
C GLY A 495 -0.50 -7.74 -13.99
N PHE A 496 -0.55 -8.67 -13.04
CA PHE A 496 0.53 -9.58 -12.69
C PHE A 496 0.08 -11.04 -12.79
N ASN A 497 0.82 -11.84 -13.54
CA ASN A 497 0.59 -13.29 -13.69
C ASN A 497 1.90 -14.08 -13.85
N GLY A 498 2.98 -13.56 -13.23
CA GLY A 498 4.37 -13.97 -13.47
C GLY A 498 5.11 -13.02 -14.43
N GLY A 499 4.38 -12.33 -15.31
CA GLY A 499 4.83 -11.12 -16.00
C GLY A 499 4.06 -9.89 -15.51
N LEU A 500 4.55 -8.69 -15.86
CA LEU A 500 3.87 -7.42 -15.62
C LEU A 500 3.37 -6.84 -16.94
N SER A 501 2.12 -6.36 -16.95
CA SER A 501 1.50 -5.54 -17.98
C SER A 501 0.74 -4.37 -17.35
N CYS A 502 0.47 -3.33 -18.13
CA CYS A 502 -0.36 -2.19 -17.70
C CYS A 502 -1.25 -1.71 -18.84
N ASP A 503 -2.54 -1.54 -18.57
CA ASP A 503 -3.44 -0.82 -19.46
C ASP A 503 -3.54 0.64 -18.98
N THR A 504 -3.06 1.57 -19.79
CA THR A 504 -3.00 2.99 -19.44
C THR A 504 -4.00 3.79 -20.28
N GLN A 505 -4.66 4.76 -19.64
CA GLN A 505 -5.44 5.78 -20.35
C GLN A 505 -4.93 7.17 -20.01
N ALA A 506 -4.84 7.98 -21.06
CA ALA A 506 -4.34 9.35 -20.97
C ALA A 506 -5.16 10.31 -21.82
N VAL A 507 -5.16 11.58 -21.46
CA VAL A 507 -5.85 12.66 -22.17
C VAL A 507 -4.86 13.73 -22.62
N GLY A 508 -4.91 14.10 -23.90
CA GLY A 508 -4.04 15.07 -24.55
C GLY A 508 -4.79 16.29 -25.09
#